data_AF-A0A9X3X7F9-F1
#
_entry.id   AF-A0A9X3X7F9-F1
#
_cell.length_a   1.000
_cell.length_b   1.000
_cell.length_c   1.000
_cell.angle_alpha   90.00
_cell.angle_beta   90.00
_cell.angle_gamma   90.00
#
_symmetry.space_group_name_H-M   'P 1'
#
loop_
_entity.id
_entity.type
_entity.pdbx_description
1 polymer ?
#
loop_
_entity_poly.entity_id
_entity_poly.type
_entity_poly.pdbx_seq_one_letter_code
_entity_poly.pdbx_strand_id
1 'polypeptide(L)'
;MAEPHAFPLEILGAPGTEVTVTLEVPAALSTRPTLSLEVTADNIVAGEAAFVAVNDGAPIDLGASGLGLRRPFGGTGRGTIPLAAGAVKTGKNRIAFRYARQVPDVSGFRVLGLAIRAPDDPVNQVELELPWDDPATWTAPLPDPAAVERGRTYFTTTSRDGGPTCARCHADDGADLAVFAFSNHSIQARAEHHLFSPEEAAAIASYIRSLPVAPVGRVHDPPFQPGPGMHGEAGAGYDAVLADDDALGAVLFPDGLPAEPAWDALASLDTSQLPSPVEVPTWLRWLPRKIDPGWFTRGDGLLASTEAALADPGTLADALAFQSAAIQIGKELLIQEGDHQGRIELLRYAAVKLWAWQRAHGGYEGADNGFPDGGPAFPYEVGFAFFEAGLAEAVPHAMAQALSWWVAQIAVNPGRGFSNGERPLNWRDVLLVAEDAGQGPSTMTFFHLLGSWEESRGALADDFGTAQGPVRLLAVPLLHVDVATREALFRRFFRREATFLAEGGTLAPNHHTLLANAWQSVCGEFSAAQRQGLRDVAPAELEPDLTACQENSP
;
A
#
# COMPACT_ATOMS: atom_id res chain seq x y z
N MET A 1 12.64 19.01 -1.47
CA MET A 1 13.49 18.25 -2.41
C MET A 1 13.66 16.89 -1.76
N ALA A 2 13.20 15.82 -2.41
CA ALA A 2 13.42 14.47 -1.90
C ALA A 2 14.91 14.25 -1.67
N GLU A 3 15.28 13.57 -0.59
CA GLU A 3 16.67 13.23 -0.36
C GLU A 3 17.21 12.41 -1.54
N PRO A 4 18.47 12.61 -1.95
CA PRO A 4 19.04 11.87 -3.05
C PRO A 4 19.15 10.36 -2.73
N HIS A 5 18.29 9.55 -3.33
CA HIS A 5 18.35 8.08 -3.21
C HIS A 5 19.37 7.46 -4.15
N ALA A 6 20.00 6.36 -3.71
CA ALA A 6 20.89 5.55 -4.54
C ALA A 6 20.09 4.81 -5.63
N PHE A 7 20.70 4.62 -6.79
CA PHE A 7 20.09 3.85 -7.88
C PHE A 7 20.18 2.36 -7.58
N PRO A 8 19.05 1.63 -7.62
CA PRO A 8 19.05 0.22 -7.31
C PRO A 8 19.79 -0.59 -8.39
N LEU A 9 20.33 -1.75 -8.01
CA LEU A 9 20.72 -2.73 -9.03
C LEU A 9 19.46 -3.30 -9.65
N GLU A 10 19.31 -3.11 -10.96
CA GLU A 10 18.18 -3.63 -11.72
C GLU A 10 18.53 -4.97 -12.39
N ILE A 11 17.96 -6.06 -11.88
CA ILE A 11 18.07 -7.39 -12.49
C ILE A 11 16.80 -7.62 -13.30
N LEU A 12 16.71 -6.93 -14.44
CA LEU A 12 15.52 -6.90 -15.29
C LEU A 12 15.84 -7.48 -16.68
N GLY A 13 14.93 -8.25 -17.24
CA GLY A 13 15.06 -8.82 -18.58
C GLY A 13 14.54 -10.24 -18.69
N ALA A 14 15.01 -10.97 -19.70
CA ALA A 14 14.63 -12.35 -19.92
C ALA A 14 15.13 -13.29 -18.80
N PRO A 15 14.49 -14.45 -18.60
CA PRO A 15 15.01 -15.48 -17.70
C PRO A 15 16.48 -15.80 -18.01
N GLY A 16 17.33 -15.72 -16.98
CA GLY A 16 18.77 -15.86 -17.10
C GLY A 16 19.55 -14.55 -16.93
N THR A 17 18.90 -13.38 -16.93
CA THR A 17 19.57 -12.09 -16.66
C THR A 17 20.35 -12.16 -15.35
N GLU A 18 21.62 -11.80 -15.40
CA GLU A 18 22.53 -11.78 -14.26
C GLU A 18 23.26 -10.43 -14.18
N VAL A 19 23.29 -9.85 -12.99
CA VAL A 19 24.05 -8.63 -12.67
C VAL A 19 25.07 -8.99 -11.60
N THR A 20 26.32 -8.58 -11.81
CA THR A 20 27.42 -8.84 -10.89
C THR A 20 27.96 -7.54 -10.32
N VAL A 21 28.16 -7.49 -9.01
CA VAL A 21 28.88 -6.42 -8.30
C VAL A 21 30.10 -6.99 -7.57
N THR A 22 31.02 -6.11 -7.21
CA THR A 22 32.21 -6.47 -6.44
C THR A 22 32.19 -5.73 -5.10
N LEU A 23 32.46 -6.45 -4.01
CA LEU A 23 32.55 -5.90 -2.67
C LEU A 23 33.96 -6.13 -2.12
N GLU A 24 34.61 -5.07 -1.63
CA GLU A 24 35.93 -5.13 -1.01
C GLU A 24 35.78 -5.46 0.47
N VAL A 25 36.08 -6.70 0.85
CA VAL A 25 35.88 -7.17 2.23
C VAL A 25 37.18 -7.06 3.02
N PRO A 26 37.21 -6.33 4.15
CA PRO A 26 38.42 -6.20 4.95
C PRO A 26 38.77 -7.52 5.64
N ALA A 27 40.08 -7.73 5.89
CA ALA A 27 40.57 -8.94 6.55
C ALA A 27 39.90 -9.19 7.91
N ALA A 28 39.62 -8.12 8.66
CA ALA A 28 38.94 -8.18 9.96
C ALA A 28 37.53 -8.78 9.90
N LEU A 29 36.85 -8.64 8.75
CA LEU A 29 35.51 -9.19 8.54
C LEU A 29 35.57 -10.60 7.95
N SER A 30 36.42 -10.85 6.95
CA SER A 30 36.50 -12.16 6.29
C SER A 30 37.00 -13.30 7.19
N THR A 31 37.69 -12.99 8.30
CA THR A 31 38.18 -14.00 9.26
C THR A 31 37.17 -14.33 10.37
N ARG A 32 35.99 -13.68 10.38
CA ARG A 32 34.96 -13.93 11.39
C ARG A 32 34.35 -15.32 11.18
N PRO A 33 34.01 -16.05 12.26
CA PRO A 33 33.49 -17.41 12.16
C PRO A 33 32.06 -17.46 11.60
N THR A 34 31.30 -16.38 11.80
CA THR A 34 29.91 -16.24 11.39
C THR A 34 29.74 -14.92 10.64
N LEU A 35 29.29 -15.03 9.40
CA LEU A 35 28.96 -13.89 8.55
C LEU A 35 27.54 -14.07 8.02
N SER A 36 26.92 -12.95 7.70
CA SER A 36 25.63 -12.92 7.03
C SER A 36 25.64 -11.91 5.90
N LEU A 37 24.83 -12.18 4.89
CA LEU A 37 24.50 -11.26 3.82
C LEU A 37 23.14 -10.65 4.15
N GLU A 38 23.11 -9.35 4.42
CA GLU A 38 21.88 -8.59 4.54
C GLU A 38 21.50 -8.04 3.18
N VAL A 39 20.25 -8.23 2.81
CA VAL A 39 19.71 -7.83 1.51
C VAL A 39 18.43 -7.04 1.73
N THR A 40 18.32 -5.91 1.04
CA THR A 40 17.04 -5.22 0.82
C THR A 40 16.72 -5.29 -0.67
N ALA A 41 15.54 -5.79 -1.01
CA ALA A 41 15.14 -6.00 -2.40
C ALA A 41 13.68 -5.67 -2.65
N ASP A 42 13.37 -5.15 -3.84
CA ASP A 42 12.02 -4.91 -4.31
C ASP A 42 11.63 -5.94 -5.38
N ASN A 43 10.34 -6.27 -5.41
CA ASN A 43 9.69 -7.05 -6.48
C ASN A 43 10.11 -8.53 -6.59
N ILE A 44 10.57 -9.15 -5.49
CA ILE A 44 10.74 -10.60 -5.40
C ILE A 44 9.40 -11.23 -5.00
N VAL A 45 8.64 -11.74 -5.97
CA VAL A 45 7.25 -12.16 -5.71
C VAL A 45 7.02 -13.66 -5.69
N ALA A 46 8.00 -14.46 -6.11
CA ALA A 46 7.87 -15.91 -6.16
C ALA A 46 9.19 -16.60 -5.78
N GLY A 47 9.09 -17.81 -5.23
CA GLY A 47 10.25 -18.68 -5.02
C GLY A 47 10.89 -19.08 -6.35
N GLU A 48 12.19 -19.37 -6.30
CA GLU A 48 13.00 -19.81 -7.44
C GLU A 48 13.07 -18.79 -8.59
N ALA A 49 12.73 -17.52 -8.33
CA ALA A 49 12.75 -16.46 -9.34
C ALA A 49 13.99 -15.56 -9.24
N ALA A 50 14.49 -15.33 -8.03
CA ALA A 50 15.60 -14.42 -7.74
C ALA A 50 16.67 -15.17 -6.94
N PHE A 51 17.91 -15.15 -7.42
CA PHE A 51 19.03 -15.82 -6.77
C PHE A 51 20.18 -14.86 -6.50
N VAL A 52 20.93 -15.14 -5.44
CA VAL A 52 22.24 -14.52 -5.17
C VAL A 52 23.31 -15.60 -5.04
N ALA A 53 24.51 -15.33 -5.57
CA ALA A 53 25.70 -16.15 -5.34
C ALA A 53 26.87 -15.29 -4.87
N VAL A 54 27.61 -15.76 -3.86
CA VAL A 54 28.81 -15.11 -3.34
C VAL A 54 30.04 -15.91 -3.79
N ASN A 55 30.92 -15.27 -4.55
CA ASN A 55 32.08 -15.89 -5.21
C ASN A 55 31.66 -17.14 -6.02
N ASP A 56 32.28 -18.28 -5.70
CA ASP A 56 32.01 -19.59 -6.29
C ASP A 56 31.04 -20.43 -5.44
N GLY A 57 30.37 -19.80 -4.47
CA GLY A 57 29.38 -20.43 -3.60
C GLY A 57 28.12 -20.84 -4.34
N ALA A 58 27.34 -21.74 -3.71
CA ALA A 58 26.06 -22.18 -4.25
C ALA A 58 25.07 -21.00 -4.33
N PRO A 59 24.26 -20.90 -5.40
CA PRO A 59 23.19 -19.92 -5.47
C PRO A 59 22.17 -20.11 -4.35
N ILE A 60 21.73 -19.00 -3.76
CA ILE A 60 20.73 -18.95 -2.70
C ILE A 60 19.46 -18.31 -3.29
N ASP A 61 18.33 -19.01 -3.16
CA ASP A 61 17.02 -18.50 -3.59
C ASP A 61 16.54 -17.39 -2.64
N LEU A 62 16.53 -16.15 -3.12
CA LEU A 62 16.04 -15.00 -2.39
C LEU A 62 14.51 -15.05 -2.20
N GLY A 63 13.79 -15.82 -3.04
CA GLY A 63 12.36 -16.04 -2.94
C GLY A 63 11.95 -17.17 -1.97
N ALA A 64 12.93 -17.80 -1.30
CA ALA A 64 12.66 -18.88 -0.35
C ALA A 64 11.84 -18.37 0.86
N SER A 65 10.95 -19.21 1.36
CA SER A 65 10.18 -18.92 2.57
C SER A 65 11.12 -18.75 3.77
N GLY A 66 10.84 -17.75 4.63
CA GLY A 66 11.58 -17.51 5.87
C GLY A 66 12.74 -16.51 5.75
N LEU A 67 13.11 -16.06 4.54
CA LEU A 67 14.13 -15.02 4.37
C LEU A 67 13.60 -13.59 4.52
N GLY A 68 12.29 -13.38 4.57
CA GLY A 68 11.68 -12.03 4.64
C GLY A 68 11.75 -11.20 3.35
N LEU A 69 12.41 -11.72 2.30
CA LEU A 69 12.60 -11.03 1.02
C LEU A 69 11.43 -11.18 0.04
N ARG A 70 10.69 -12.29 0.11
CA ARG A 70 9.57 -12.54 -0.81
C ARG A 70 8.34 -11.72 -0.41
N ARG A 71 7.88 -10.87 -1.33
CA ARG A 71 6.64 -10.08 -1.24
C ARG A 71 5.70 -10.45 -2.40
N PRO A 72 4.79 -11.44 -2.24
CA PRO A 72 3.98 -11.95 -3.36
C PRO A 72 3.12 -10.89 -4.07
N PHE A 73 2.81 -9.79 -3.38
CA PHE A 73 2.01 -8.68 -3.90
C PHE A 73 2.85 -7.45 -4.24
N GLY A 74 4.18 -7.60 -4.29
CA GLY A 74 5.15 -6.51 -4.46
C GLY A 74 5.46 -5.77 -3.15
N GLY A 75 6.32 -4.77 -3.25
CA GLY A 75 6.90 -4.08 -2.09
C GLY A 75 8.31 -4.57 -1.77
N THR A 76 8.81 -4.07 -0.64
CA THR A 76 10.20 -4.19 -0.24
C THR A 76 10.38 -5.30 0.81
N GLY A 77 11.25 -6.23 0.49
CA GLY A 77 11.70 -7.28 1.39
C GLY A 77 13.05 -6.93 2.02
N ARG A 78 13.19 -7.22 3.32
CA ARG A 78 14.48 -7.16 4.03
C ARG A 78 14.77 -8.56 4.58
N GLY A 79 16.02 -9.02 4.45
CA GLY A 79 16.38 -10.37 4.85
C GLY A 79 17.86 -10.55 5.19
N THR A 80 18.13 -11.51 6.07
CA THR A 80 19.48 -11.88 6.50
C THR A 80 19.75 -13.33 6.11
N ILE A 81 20.82 -13.54 5.36
CA ILE A 81 21.20 -14.85 4.82
C ILE A 81 22.52 -15.29 5.45
N PRO A 82 22.55 -16.37 6.24
CA PRO A 82 23.80 -16.90 6.77
C PRO A 82 24.76 -17.31 5.66
N LEU A 83 26.02 -16.88 5.77
CA LEU A 83 27.07 -17.26 4.83
C LEU A 83 27.89 -18.42 5.39
N ALA A 84 28.22 -19.38 4.53
CA ALA A 84 29.10 -20.49 4.91
C ALA A 84 30.50 -19.99 5.30
N ALA A 85 31.17 -20.69 6.21
CA ALA A 85 32.53 -20.38 6.59
C ALA A 85 33.44 -20.37 5.35
N GLY A 86 34.20 -19.29 5.16
CA GLY A 86 35.07 -19.10 3.98
C GLY A 86 34.35 -18.73 2.69
N ALA A 87 33.03 -18.50 2.69
CA ALA A 87 32.30 -18.02 1.51
C ALA A 87 32.80 -16.64 1.03
N VAL A 88 33.36 -15.85 1.95
CA VAL A 88 33.89 -14.52 1.72
C VAL A 88 35.41 -14.55 1.95
N LYS A 89 36.17 -13.86 1.11
CA LYS A 89 37.64 -13.75 1.21
C LYS A 89 38.06 -12.31 1.45
N THR A 90 39.26 -12.09 1.99
CA THR A 90 39.84 -10.74 2.04
C THR A 90 39.97 -10.14 0.64
N GLY A 91 39.58 -8.87 0.49
CA GLY A 91 39.62 -8.13 -0.78
C GLY A 91 38.37 -8.35 -1.62
N LYS A 92 38.53 -8.46 -2.94
CA LYS A 92 37.42 -8.53 -3.90
C LYS A 92 36.59 -9.79 -3.76
N ASN A 93 35.31 -9.62 -3.48
CA ASN A 93 34.30 -10.66 -3.53
C ASN A 93 33.31 -10.35 -4.63
N ARG A 94 33.00 -11.37 -5.44
CA ARG A 94 32.01 -11.28 -6.50
C ARG A 94 30.64 -11.59 -5.91
N ILE A 95 29.66 -10.71 -6.07
CA ILE A 95 28.26 -10.99 -5.73
C ILE A 95 27.45 -10.96 -7.03
N ALA A 96 26.79 -12.07 -7.36
CA ALA A 96 26.00 -12.20 -8.58
C ALA A 96 24.52 -12.40 -8.25
N PHE A 97 23.68 -11.52 -8.80
CA PHE A 97 22.23 -11.60 -8.69
C PHE A 97 21.65 -12.05 -10.01
N ARG A 98 20.72 -13.01 -9.98
CA ARG A 98 20.16 -13.61 -11.18
C ARG A 98 18.65 -13.71 -11.13
N TYR A 99 17.98 -13.24 -12.19
CA TYR A 99 16.58 -13.52 -12.47
C TYR A 99 16.49 -14.84 -13.22
N ALA A 100 16.04 -15.91 -12.55
CA ALA A 100 16.23 -17.27 -13.05
C ALA A 100 15.10 -17.80 -13.93
N ARG A 101 13.85 -17.37 -13.68
CA ARG A 101 12.66 -17.83 -14.41
C ARG A 101 11.66 -16.70 -14.59
N GLN A 102 10.84 -16.81 -15.62
CA GLN A 102 9.76 -15.86 -15.84
C GLN A 102 8.70 -16.02 -14.75
N VAL A 103 8.33 -14.90 -14.14
CA VAL A 103 7.14 -14.79 -13.28
C VAL A 103 6.10 -13.97 -14.05
N PRO A 104 4.81 -14.37 -14.05
CA PRO A 104 3.76 -13.57 -14.70
C PRO A 104 3.79 -12.11 -14.22
N ASP A 105 3.62 -11.19 -15.15
CA ASP A 105 3.50 -9.73 -14.93
C ASP A 105 4.75 -9.04 -14.32
N VAL A 106 5.88 -9.73 -14.27
CA VAL A 106 7.13 -9.23 -13.66
C VAL A 106 8.30 -9.35 -14.65
N SER A 107 9.10 -8.29 -14.75
CA SER A 107 10.30 -8.27 -15.61
C SER A 107 11.61 -8.54 -14.87
N GLY A 108 11.56 -8.81 -13.57
CA GLY A 108 12.72 -9.04 -12.72
C GLY A 108 12.58 -8.39 -11.35
N PHE A 109 13.70 -8.15 -10.66
CA PHE A 109 13.73 -7.59 -9.31
C PHE A 109 14.81 -6.53 -9.16
N ARG A 110 14.80 -5.83 -8.02
CA ARG A 110 15.77 -4.79 -7.69
C ARG A 110 16.45 -5.07 -6.37
N VAL A 111 17.73 -4.77 -6.27
CA VAL A 111 18.47 -4.76 -5.00
C VAL A 111 18.66 -3.30 -4.58
N LEU A 112 18.08 -2.95 -3.43
CA LEU A 112 18.08 -1.60 -2.86
C LEU A 112 19.19 -1.43 -1.82
N GLY A 113 19.68 -2.53 -1.25
CA GLY A 113 20.76 -2.52 -0.28
C GLY A 113 21.39 -3.90 -0.12
N LEU A 114 22.69 -3.93 0.16
CA LEU A 114 23.46 -5.15 0.34
C LEU A 114 24.60 -4.92 1.33
N ALA A 115 24.67 -5.71 2.40
CA ALA A 115 25.79 -5.66 3.34
C ALA A 115 26.26 -7.06 3.72
N ILE A 116 27.57 -7.20 3.96
CA ILE A 116 28.13 -8.36 4.67
C ILE A 116 28.41 -7.92 6.09
N ARG A 117 27.81 -8.60 7.07
CA ARG A 117 27.92 -8.28 8.50
C ARG A 117 28.34 -9.48 9.32
N ALA A 118 29.09 -9.23 10.40
CA ALA A 118 29.28 -10.18 11.48
C ALA A 118 28.12 -10.04 12.49
N PRO A 119 27.26 -11.06 12.68
CA PRO A 119 26.09 -10.94 13.57
C PRO A 119 26.46 -10.62 15.03
N ASP A 120 27.65 -11.01 15.46
CA ASP A 120 28.17 -10.80 16.81
C ASP A 120 28.95 -9.48 16.97
N ASP A 121 29.12 -8.71 15.88
CA ASP A 121 29.76 -7.38 15.90
C ASP A 121 29.17 -6.49 14.79
N PRO A 122 28.06 -5.78 15.09
CA PRO A 122 27.33 -4.95 14.12
C PRO A 122 28.15 -3.79 13.55
N VAL A 123 29.24 -3.39 14.22
CA VAL A 123 30.15 -2.33 13.74
C VAL A 123 31.03 -2.84 12.61
N ASN A 124 31.34 -4.15 12.61
CA ASN A 124 32.11 -4.79 11.57
C ASN A 124 31.20 -5.25 10.42
N GLN A 125 31.04 -4.34 9.45
CA GLN A 125 30.30 -4.57 8.22
C GLN A 125 31.00 -3.95 7.01
N VAL A 126 30.64 -4.44 5.84
CA VAL A 126 30.88 -3.75 4.58
C VAL A 126 29.58 -3.72 3.78
N GLU A 127 29.23 -2.53 3.32
CA GLU A 127 28.01 -2.29 2.55
C GLU A 127 28.38 -2.02 1.09
N LEU A 128 27.52 -2.45 0.18
CA LEU A 128 27.63 -2.12 -1.22
C LEU A 128 27.26 -0.65 -1.40
N GLU A 129 28.22 0.14 -1.85
CA GLU A 129 27.94 1.49 -2.34
C GLU A 129 27.19 1.38 -3.67
N LEU A 130 25.88 1.61 -3.63
CA LEU A 130 25.07 1.72 -4.83
C LEU A 130 25.35 3.07 -5.52
N PRO A 131 25.46 3.09 -6.85
CA PRO A 131 25.72 4.32 -7.57
C PRO A 131 24.57 5.30 -7.34
N TRP A 132 24.91 6.56 -7.10
CA TRP A 132 23.92 7.61 -7.14
C TRP A 132 23.50 7.87 -8.59
N ASP A 133 22.19 8.06 -8.81
CA ASP A 133 21.64 8.43 -10.11
C ASP A 133 20.42 9.35 -9.92
N ASP A 134 20.50 10.54 -10.52
CA ASP A 134 19.43 11.53 -10.51
C ASP A 134 18.58 11.39 -11.78
N PRO A 135 17.31 10.96 -11.67
CA PRO A 135 16.42 10.82 -12.80
C PRO A 135 16.21 12.11 -13.59
N ALA A 136 16.37 13.28 -12.97
CA ALA A 136 16.27 14.56 -13.65
C ALA A 136 17.40 14.78 -14.68
N THR A 137 18.48 13.99 -14.59
CA THR A 137 19.62 14.03 -15.53
C THR A 137 19.53 12.98 -16.64
N TRP A 138 18.55 12.08 -16.58
CA TRP A 138 18.41 11.02 -17.59
C TRP A 138 18.07 11.59 -18.96
N THR A 139 18.79 11.11 -19.96
CA THR A 139 18.58 11.51 -21.36
C THR A 139 17.89 10.41 -22.16
N ALA A 140 17.23 10.82 -23.24
CA ALA A 140 16.64 9.90 -24.21
C ALA A 140 17.73 9.02 -24.85
N PRO A 141 17.57 7.68 -24.88
CA PRO A 141 18.49 6.79 -25.58
C PRO A 141 18.64 7.12 -27.07
N LEU A 142 17.56 7.57 -27.70
CA LEU A 142 17.47 8.00 -29.09
C LEU A 142 16.92 9.44 -29.12
N PRO A 143 17.77 10.47 -29.15
CA PRO A 143 17.34 11.86 -28.99
C PRO A 143 16.74 12.48 -30.26
N ASP A 144 16.74 11.78 -31.40
CA ASP A 144 16.20 12.33 -32.63
C ASP A 144 14.65 12.40 -32.58
N PRO A 145 14.04 13.51 -33.05
CA PRO A 145 12.59 13.68 -32.99
C PRO A 145 11.78 12.59 -33.70
N ALA A 146 12.34 11.95 -34.73
CA ALA A 146 11.65 10.89 -35.44
C ALA A 146 11.57 9.61 -34.61
N ALA A 147 12.62 9.26 -33.84
CA ALA A 147 12.58 8.15 -32.88
C ALA A 147 11.61 8.41 -31.74
N VAL A 148 11.58 9.63 -31.20
CA VAL A 148 10.60 10.04 -30.18
C VAL A 148 9.16 9.84 -30.68
N GLU A 149 8.87 10.28 -31.90
CA GLU A 149 7.52 10.12 -32.47
C GLU A 149 7.16 8.66 -32.78
N ARG A 150 8.14 7.84 -33.22
CA ARG A 150 7.95 6.38 -33.31
C ARG A 150 7.67 5.76 -31.95
N GLY A 151 8.41 6.17 -30.92
CA GLY A 151 8.22 5.74 -29.53
C GLY A 151 6.82 6.05 -29.01
N ARG A 152 6.31 7.27 -29.28
CA ARG A 152 4.94 7.67 -28.97
C ARG A 152 3.92 6.75 -29.64
N THR A 153 4.12 6.47 -30.93
CA THR A 153 3.25 5.57 -31.70
C THR A 153 3.25 4.16 -31.12
N TYR A 154 4.42 3.63 -30.77
CA TYR A 154 4.55 2.32 -30.15
C TYR A 154 3.85 2.24 -28.80
N PHE A 155 4.03 3.26 -27.96
CA PHE A 155 3.41 3.31 -26.64
C PHE A 155 1.88 3.39 -26.70
N THR A 156 1.34 4.24 -27.58
CA THR A 156 -0.08 4.59 -27.59
C THR A 156 -0.94 3.65 -28.45
N THR A 157 -0.41 3.17 -29.58
CA THR A 157 -1.23 2.52 -30.62
C THR A 157 -0.77 1.12 -31.04
N THR A 158 0.45 0.71 -30.68
CA THR A 158 0.99 -0.58 -31.13
C THR A 158 0.94 -1.61 -30.01
N SER A 159 0.48 -2.82 -30.35
CA SER A 159 0.65 -4.02 -29.54
C SER A 159 1.44 -5.05 -30.35
N ARG A 160 2.51 -5.58 -29.76
CA ARG A 160 3.44 -6.52 -30.40
C ARG A 160 3.17 -7.98 -30.01
N ASP A 161 2.59 -8.20 -28.83
CA ASP A 161 2.30 -9.52 -28.27
C ASP A 161 0.82 -9.91 -28.36
N GLY A 162 -0.02 -9.06 -28.98
CA GLY A 162 -1.47 -9.26 -29.07
C GLY A 162 -2.23 -8.87 -27.80
N GLY A 163 -1.53 -8.37 -26.77
CA GLY A 163 -2.10 -7.77 -25.58
C GLY A 163 -2.56 -6.32 -25.79
N PRO A 164 -2.93 -5.60 -24.71
CA PRO A 164 -3.23 -4.19 -24.78
C PRO A 164 -2.00 -3.34 -25.14
N THR A 165 -2.20 -2.13 -25.69
CA THR A 165 -1.09 -1.17 -25.88
C THR A 165 -0.53 -0.72 -24.53
N CYS A 166 0.70 -0.19 -24.47
CA CYS A 166 1.29 0.28 -23.21
C CYS A 166 0.39 1.32 -22.51
N ALA A 167 -0.15 2.27 -23.29
CA ALA A 167 -1.07 3.30 -22.81
C ALA A 167 -2.38 2.77 -22.22
N ARG A 168 -2.74 1.49 -22.40
CA ARG A 168 -3.92 0.92 -21.73
C ARG A 168 -3.64 0.56 -20.28
N CYS A 169 -2.45 0.08 -19.95
CA CYS A 169 -2.08 -0.21 -18.56
C CYS A 169 -1.52 1.01 -17.81
N HIS A 170 -0.97 1.97 -18.55
CA HIS A 170 -0.32 3.17 -18.02
C HIS A 170 -1.19 4.43 -18.19
N ALA A 171 -0.68 5.58 -17.76
CA ALA A 171 -1.25 6.87 -18.17
C ALA A 171 -1.24 6.96 -19.71
N ASP A 172 -2.21 7.66 -20.30
CA ASP A 172 -2.40 7.68 -21.76
C ASP A 172 -1.15 8.20 -22.50
N ASP A 173 -0.46 9.18 -21.90
CA ASP A 173 0.79 9.74 -22.39
C ASP A 173 2.03 9.00 -21.87
N GLY A 174 1.88 8.13 -20.88
CA GLY A 174 2.99 7.45 -20.18
C GLY A 174 3.66 8.28 -19.10
N ALA A 175 3.03 9.38 -18.65
CA ALA A 175 3.61 10.27 -17.64
C ALA A 175 3.91 9.57 -16.32
N ASP A 176 3.19 8.51 -15.95
CA ASP A 176 3.45 7.74 -14.74
C ASP A 176 4.86 7.10 -14.76
N LEU A 177 5.29 6.60 -15.92
CA LEU A 177 6.64 6.04 -16.08
C LEU A 177 7.73 7.09 -15.87
N ALA A 178 7.47 8.35 -16.22
CA ALA A 178 8.39 9.45 -16.00
C ALA A 178 8.32 9.98 -14.56
N VAL A 179 7.11 10.19 -14.01
CA VAL A 179 6.88 10.67 -12.64
C VAL A 179 7.53 9.75 -11.60
N PHE A 180 7.35 8.43 -11.74
CA PHE A 180 7.92 7.43 -10.81
C PHE A 180 9.31 6.95 -11.23
N ALA A 181 9.98 7.70 -12.10
CA ALA A 181 11.38 7.48 -12.49
C ALA A 181 11.70 6.02 -12.88
N PHE A 182 10.89 5.42 -13.76
CA PHE A 182 11.28 4.15 -14.37
C PHE A 182 12.51 4.38 -15.24
N SER A 183 13.61 3.66 -14.99
CA SER A 183 14.87 3.82 -15.75
C SER A 183 14.69 3.50 -17.24
N ASN A 184 15.61 3.97 -18.07
CA ASN A 184 15.64 3.59 -19.50
C ASN A 184 15.72 2.07 -19.67
N HIS A 185 16.50 1.40 -18.80
CA HIS A 185 16.66 -0.05 -18.79
C HIS A 185 15.36 -0.77 -18.40
N SER A 186 14.66 -0.30 -17.36
CA SER A 186 13.37 -0.85 -16.92
C SER A 186 12.30 -0.75 -18.00
N ILE A 187 12.18 0.42 -18.66
CA ILE A 187 11.24 0.64 -19.77
C ILE A 187 11.58 -0.29 -20.94
N GLN A 188 12.87 -0.39 -21.30
CA GLN A 188 13.31 -1.23 -22.41
C GLN A 188 13.07 -2.72 -22.14
N ALA A 189 13.50 -3.22 -20.97
CA ALA A 189 13.32 -4.61 -20.58
C ALA A 189 11.83 -5.01 -20.55
N ARG A 190 10.93 -4.12 -20.10
CA ARG A 190 9.50 -4.38 -20.13
C ARG A 190 8.92 -4.34 -21.54
N ALA A 191 9.35 -3.41 -22.39
CA ALA A 191 8.93 -3.37 -23.78
C ALA A 191 9.39 -4.62 -24.56
N GLU A 192 10.62 -5.08 -24.35
CA GLU A 192 11.14 -6.32 -24.94
C GLU A 192 10.37 -7.56 -24.47
N HIS A 193 9.92 -7.59 -23.21
CA HIS A 193 9.01 -8.63 -22.72
C HIS A 193 7.68 -8.67 -23.51
N HIS A 194 7.19 -7.50 -23.93
CA HIS A 194 6.05 -7.36 -24.83
C HIS A 194 6.42 -7.47 -26.33
N LEU A 195 7.54 -8.12 -26.66
CA LEU A 195 8.00 -8.44 -28.02
C LEU A 195 8.37 -7.23 -28.90
N PHE A 196 8.62 -6.06 -28.31
CA PHE A 196 9.28 -4.97 -29.04
C PHE A 196 10.76 -5.29 -29.26
N SER A 197 11.32 -4.87 -30.40
CA SER A 197 12.77 -5.00 -30.62
C SER A 197 13.56 -4.01 -29.75
N PRO A 198 14.88 -4.22 -29.51
CA PRO A 198 15.67 -3.29 -28.71
C PRO A 198 15.65 -1.83 -29.20
N GLU A 199 15.61 -1.62 -30.52
CA GLU A 199 15.50 -0.27 -31.10
C GLU A 199 14.12 0.36 -30.83
N GLU A 200 13.06 -0.43 -30.91
CA GLU A 200 11.69 0.03 -30.63
C GLU A 200 11.49 0.34 -29.14
N ALA A 201 12.04 -0.52 -28.28
CA ALA A 201 12.07 -0.34 -26.85
C ALA A 201 12.84 0.94 -26.46
N ALA A 202 13.99 1.19 -27.10
CA ALA A 202 14.75 2.43 -26.92
C ALA A 202 13.98 3.66 -27.43
N ALA A 203 13.20 3.54 -28.51
CA ALA A 203 12.32 4.61 -28.98
C ALA A 203 11.20 4.92 -27.97
N ILE A 204 10.57 3.90 -27.37
CA ILE A 204 9.57 4.09 -26.30
C ILE A 204 10.20 4.82 -25.10
N ALA A 205 11.37 4.37 -24.62
CA ALA A 205 12.06 5.04 -23.53
C ALA A 205 12.41 6.50 -23.87
N SER A 206 12.80 6.76 -25.12
CA SER A 206 13.07 8.13 -25.61
C SER A 206 11.84 9.02 -25.62
N TYR A 207 10.68 8.46 -25.98
CA TYR A 207 9.40 9.14 -25.88
C TYR A 207 9.06 9.52 -24.43
N ILE A 208 9.16 8.57 -23.49
CA ILE A 208 8.90 8.84 -22.07
C ILE A 208 9.82 9.96 -21.53
N ARG A 209 11.10 9.99 -21.94
CA ARG A 209 12.04 11.07 -21.56
C ARG A 209 11.73 12.41 -22.20
N SER A 210 10.94 12.45 -23.28
CA SER A 210 10.54 13.70 -23.93
C SER A 210 9.34 14.38 -23.27
N LEU A 211 8.65 13.68 -22.36
CA LEU A 211 7.47 14.21 -21.69
C LEU A 211 7.84 15.39 -20.77
N PRO A 212 7.03 16.46 -20.73
CA PRO A 212 7.31 17.65 -19.91
C PRO A 212 6.88 17.43 -18.45
N VAL A 213 7.36 16.35 -17.83
CA VAL A 213 7.02 15.96 -16.45
C VAL A 213 8.29 15.73 -15.65
N ALA A 214 8.30 16.20 -14.40
CA ALA A 214 9.42 15.99 -13.50
C ALA A 214 9.37 14.58 -12.89
N PRO A 215 10.51 13.86 -12.80
CA PRO A 215 10.58 12.61 -12.07
C PRO A 215 10.65 12.89 -10.57
N VAL A 216 9.51 12.83 -9.89
CA VAL A 216 9.40 13.19 -8.47
C VAL A 216 9.41 11.99 -7.52
N GLY A 217 9.14 10.77 -8.01
CA GLY A 217 9.16 9.53 -7.21
C GLY A 217 10.20 8.52 -7.71
N ARG A 218 10.19 7.32 -7.12
CA ARG A 218 10.99 6.17 -7.56
C ARG A 218 10.11 4.93 -7.72
N VAL A 219 10.46 4.07 -8.67
CA VAL A 219 9.69 2.85 -8.98
C VAL A 219 9.59 1.86 -7.80
N HIS A 220 10.60 1.85 -6.94
CA HIS A 220 10.68 0.98 -5.76
C HIS A 220 10.17 1.67 -4.49
N ASP A 221 9.98 2.98 -4.52
CA ASP A 221 9.35 3.71 -3.43
C ASP A 221 7.83 3.62 -3.59
N PRO A 222 7.10 3.20 -2.55
CA PRO A 222 5.66 3.16 -2.65
C PRO A 222 5.08 4.58 -2.77
N PRO A 223 4.35 4.88 -3.87
CA PRO A 223 3.63 6.13 -3.99
C PRO A 223 2.66 6.24 -2.82
N PHE A 224 2.49 7.45 -2.29
CA PHE A 224 1.59 7.74 -1.18
C PHE A 224 1.95 7.08 0.16
N GLN A 225 3.13 6.46 0.31
CA GLN A 225 3.56 5.95 1.61
C GLN A 225 3.57 7.10 2.62
N PRO A 226 2.80 7.02 3.73
CA PRO A 226 2.81 8.06 4.73
C PRO A 226 4.11 8.06 5.52
N GLY A 227 4.56 9.24 5.90
CA GLY A 227 5.77 9.44 6.67
C GLY A 227 6.37 10.84 6.55
N PRO A 228 7.40 11.15 7.35
CA PRO A 228 8.05 12.46 7.37
C PRO A 228 8.52 12.89 5.98
N GLY A 229 8.09 14.08 5.56
CA GLY A 229 8.50 14.65 4.27
C GLY A 229 7.70 14.14 3.07
N MET A 230 6.66 13.33 3.29
CA MET A 230 5.69 13.01 2.23
C MET A 230 5.07 14.30 1.69
N HIS A 231 5.12 14.48 0.38
CA HIS A 231 4.36 15.51 -0.32
C HIS A 231 3.76 14.91 -1.60
N GLY A 232 2.43 14.77 -1.63
CA GLY A 232 1.69 14.30 -2.80
C GLY A 232 2.00 12.86 -3.21
N GLU A 233 2.24 12.66 -4.52
CA GLU A 233 2.22 11.35 -5.16
C GLU A 233 3.49 10.50 -5.01
N ALA A 234 4.63 11.11 -4.71
CA ALA A 234 5.89 10.39 -4.56
C ALA A 234 5.94 9.52 -3.29
N GLY A 235 5.10 9.82 -2.29
CA GLY A 235 5.18 9.20 -0.96
C GLY A 235 6.45 9.56 -0.19
N ALA A 236 6.58 9.04 1.03
CA ALA A 236 7.81 9.11 1.82
C ALA A 236 8.80 7.95 1.52
N GLY A 237 8.45 7.04 0.61
CA GLY A 237 9.28 5.92 0.20
C GLY A 237 9.34 4.76 1.20
N TYR A 238 10.01 3.66 0.82
CA TYR A 238 9.99 2.42 1.62
C TYR A 238 10.78 2.57 2.95
N ASP A 239 11.67 3.55 3.05
CA ASP A 239 12.41 3.85 4.28
C ASP A 239 11.53 4.46 5.38
N ALA A 240 10.37 5.02 5.01
CA ALA A 240 9.37 5.49 5.97
C ALA A 240 8.47 4.37 6.52
N VAL A 241 8.56 3.15 5.98
CA VAL A 241 7.82 1.99 6.49
C VAL A 241 8.43 1.56 7.82
N LEU A 242 7.61 1.61 8.88
CA LEU A 242 8.02 1.19 10.21
C LEU A 242 8.32 -0.31 10.24
N ALA A 243 9.25 -0.71 11.11
CA ALA A 243 9.66 -2.10 11.22
C ALA A 243 8.53 -3.02 11.73
N ASP A 244 7.70 -2.49 12.64
CA ASP A 244 6.63 -3.22 13.32
C ASP A 244 5.61 -2.27 13.96
N ASP A 245 4.62 -2.86 14.61
CA ASP A 245 3.55 -2.18 15.32
C ASP A 245 4.05 -1.43 16.57
N ASP A 246 5.06 -1.94 17.26
CA ASP A 246 5.64 -1.30 18.45
C ASP A 246 6.28 0.04 18.09
N ALA A 247 6.94 0.11 16.92
CA ALA A 247 7.47 1.36 16.40
C ALA A 247 6.36 2.40 16.12
N LEU A 248 5.17 1.97 15.67
CA LEU A 248 4.02 2.88 15.53
C LEU A 248 3.52 3.35 16.89
N GLY A 249 3.42 2.43 17.85
CA GLY A 249 3.06 2.73 19.24
C GLY A 249 3.97 3.79 19.86
N ALA A 250 5.27 3.69 19.66
CA ALA A 250 6.26 4.67 20.14
C ALA A 250 6.09 6.06 19.49
N VAL A 251 5.61 6.13 18.25
CA VAL A 251 5.33 7.39 17.55
C VAL A 251 4.02 8.02 18.05
N LEU A 252 2.96 7.22 18.17
CA LEU A 252 1.62 7.71 18.55
C LEU A 252 1.49 8.00 20.04
N PHE A 253 2.10 7.16 20.87
CA PHE A 253 1.92 7.13 22.31
C PHE A 253 3.28 6.97 23.00
N PRO A 254 4.17 7.99 22.94
CA PRO A 254 5.52 7.91 23.49
C PRO A 254 5.53 7.65 25.01
N ASP A 255 4.47 8.06 25.72
CA ASP A 255 4.27 7.82 27.15
C ASP A 255 3.33 6.62 27.44
N GLY A 256 3.01 5.82 26.42
CA GLY A 256 2.00 4.78 26.43
C GLY A 256 0.59 5.32 26.17
N LEU A 257 -0.33 4.43 25.78
CA LEU A 257 -1.72 4.82 25.57
C LEU A 257 -2.32 5.30 26.90
N PRO A 258 -2.89 6.52 26.96
CA PRO A 258 -3.56 6.97 28.18
C PRO A 258 -4.72 6.04 28.53
N ALA A 259 -4.94 5.79 29.82
CA ALA A 259 -6.05 4.98 30.30
C ALA A 259 -7.44 5.51 29.86
N GLU A 260 -7.49 6.79 29.50
CA GLU A 260 -8.70 7.49 29.07
C GLU A 260 -8.35 8.38 27.87
N PRO A 261 -8.17 7.80 26.67
CA PRO A 261 -7.80 8.57 25.50
C PRO A 261 -8.94 9.53 25.15
N ALA A 262 -8.59 10.78 24.85
CA ALA A 262 -9.55 11.77 24.38
C ALA A 262 -10.20 11.29 23.06
N TRP A 263 -11.47 11.65 22.85
CA TRP A 263 -12.20 11.24 21.65
C TRP A 263 -11.56 11.78 20.36
N ASP A 264 -10.94 12.94 20.47
CA ASP A 264 -10.24 13.67 19.43
C ASP A 264 -8.72 13.60 19.58
N ALA A 265 -8.19 12.56 20.25
CA ALA A 265 -6.76 12.41 20.52
C ALA A 265 -5.88 12.44 19.25
N LEU A 266 -6.44 12.11 18.09
CA LEU A 266 -5.75 12.12 16.80
C LEU A 266 -6.12 13.34 15.92
N ALA A 267 -6.85 14.32 16.46
CA ALA A 267 -7.42 15.40 15.65
C ALA A 267 -6.39 16.34 15.03
N SER A 268 -5.25 16.50 15.69
CA SER A 268 -4.14 17.32 15.23
C SER A 268 -3.10 16.53 14.43
N LEU A 269 -3.33 15.24 14.19
CA LEU A 269 -2.39 14.41 13.47
C LEU A 269 -2.53 14.65 11.97
N ASP A 270 -1.40 14.89 11.32
CA ASP A 270 -1.30 14.81 9.87
C ASP A 270 -1.03 13.35 9.47
N THR A 271 -2.06 12.67 8.95
CA THR A 271 -1.98 11.26 8.56
C THR A 271 -1.06 11.03 7.37
N SER A 272 -0.74 12.06 6.58
CA SER A 272 0.26 11.95 5.51
C SER A 272 1.68 11.90 6.06
N GLN A 273 1.91 12.49 7.24
CA GLN A 273 3.24 12.57 7.86
C GLN A 273 3.48 11.46 8.89
N LEU A 274 2.45 10.67 9.24
CA LEU A 274 2.56 9.59 10.20
C LEU A 274 3.19 8.35 9.55
N PRO A 275 4.42 7.93 9.91
CA PRO A 275 4.96 6.65 9.44
C PRO A 275 4.01 5.49 9.77
N SER A 276 3.94 4.50 8.89
CA SER A 276 3.08 3.32 9.06
C SER A 276 3.88 2.02 8.97
N PRO A 277 3.53 0.97 9.76
CA PRO A 277 4.08 -0.37 9.56
C PRO A 277 3.46 -1.07 8.34
N VAL A 278 2.40 -0.51 7.78
CA VAL A 278 1.77 -0.99 6.54
C VAL A 278 2.48 -0.35 5.35
N GLU A 279 3.20 -1.17 4.58
CA GLU A 279 3.74 -0.77 3.28
C GLU A 279 2.61 -0.67 2.26
N VAL A 280 2.44 0.50 1.64
CA VAL A 280 1.50 0.67 0.52
C VAL A 280 2.09 0.05 -0.75
N PRO A 281 1.29 -0.27 -1.78
CA PRO A 281 1.81 -0.92 -2.98
C PRO A 281 2.78 0.01 -3.75
N THR A 282 3.89 -0.52 -4.27
CA THR A 282 4.75 0.22 -5.24
C THR A 282 4.00 0.47 -6.54
N TRP A 283 4.35 1.50 -7.32
CA TRP A 283 3.58 1.87 -8.53
C TRP A 283 3.35 0.69 -9.49
N LEU A 284 4.32 -0.22 -9.62
CA LEU A 284 4.20 -1.47 -10.38
C LEU A 284 2.97 -2.33 -10.00
N ARG A 285 2.49 -2.19 -8.76
CA ARG A 285 1.35 -2.91 -8.17
C ARG A 285 0.05 -2.10 -8.17
N TRP A 286 0.12 -0.83 -8.54
CA TRP A 286 -1.05 -0.02 -8.89
C TRP A 286 -1.55 -0.32 -10.30
N LEU A 287 -0.64 -0.69 -11.21
CA LEU A 287 -0.97 -0.98 -12.60
C LEU A 287 -1.87 -2.23 -12.73
N PRO A 288 -2.83 -2.23 -13.67
CA PRO A 288 -3.56 -3.43 -14.02
C PRO A 288 -2.61 -4.46 -14.64
N ARG A 289 -2.72 -5.70 -14.17
CA ARG A 289 -1.97 -6.86 -14.68
C ARG A 289 -2.60 -7.45 -15.94
N LYS A 290 -3.92 -7.32 -16.06
CA LYS A 290 -4.70 -7.79 -17.20
C LYS A 290 -5.75 -6.74 -17.55
N ILE A 291 -5.98 -6.54 -18.84
CA ILE A 291 -7.11 -5.77 -19.35
C ILE A 291 -7.89 -6.66 -20.30
N ASP A 292 -9.19 -6.81 -20.04
CA ASP A 292 -10.09 -7.57 -20.91
C ASP A 292 -10.84 -6.62 -21.86
N PRO A 293 -10.73 -6.78 -23.19
CA PRO A 293 -11.48 -5.98 -24.15
C PRO A 293 -13.00 -6.02 -23.93
N GLY A 294 -13.52 -7.11 -23.36
CA GLY A 294 -14.94 -7.27 -23.07
C GLY A 294 -15.50 -6.24 -22.08
N TRP A 295 -14.66 -5.67 -21.20
CA TRP A 295 -15.08 -4.63 -20.25
C TRP A 295 -15.63 -3.39 -20.98
N PHE A 296 -15.03 -3.05 -22.11
CA PHE A 296 -15.34 -1.85 -22.90
C PHE A 296 -16.60 -2.00 -23.77
N THR A 297 -17.11 -3.22 -23.92
CA THR A 297 -18.35 -3.49 -24.67
C THR A 297 -19.55 -3.79 -23.77
N ARG A 298 -19.34 -3.93 -22.46
CA ARG A 298 -20.42 -4.13 -21.47
C ARG A 298 -21.20 -2.84 -21.23
N GLY A 299 -22.43 -2.97 -20.76
CA GLY A 299 -23.32 -1.83 -20.47
C GLY A 299 -23.45 -0.86 -21.65
N ASP A 300 -23.62 -1.38 -22.86
CA ASP A 300 -23.67 -0.60 -24.12
C ASP A 300 -22.43 0.29 -24.36
N GLY A 301 -21.27 -0.15 -23.86
CA GLY A 301 -20.00 0.56 -24.00
C GLY A 301 -19.83 1.72 -23.01
N LEU A 302 -20.52 1.69 -21.87
CA LEU A 302 -20.48 2.74 -20.84
C LEU A 302 -19.06 3.10 -20.40
N LEU A 303 -18.21 2.10 -20.13
CA LEU A 303 -16.83 2.34 -19.73
C LEU A 303 -16.03 3.01 -20.85
N ALA A 304 -16.20 2.56 -22.10
CA ALA A 304 -15.49 3.12 -23.24
C ALA A 304 -15.91 4.56 -23.54
N SER A 305 -17.21 4.87 -23.44
CA SER A 305 -17.73 6.22 -23.71
C SER A 305 -17.30 7.22 -22.65
N THR A 306 -17.31 6.83 -21.37
CA THR A 306 -16.84 7.67 -20.26
C THR A 306 -15.33 7.82 -20.23
N GLU A 307 -14.57 6.78 -20.59
CA GLU A 307 -13.11 6.88 -20.79
C GLU A 307 -12.78 7.89 -21.89
N ALA A 308 -13.49 7.83 -23.02
CA ALA A 308 -13.27 8.77 -24.12
C ALA A 308 -13.61 10.23 -23.73
N ALA A 309 -14.59 10.43 -22.84
CA ALA A 309 -14.93 11.75 -22.31
C ALA A 309 -13.91 12.26 -21.27
N LEU A 310 -13.23 11.35 -20.55
CA LEU A 310 -12.18 11.68 -19.60
C LEU A 310 -10.91 12.20 -20.30
N ALA A 311 -10.67 11.78 -21.55
CA ALA A 311 -9.48 12.14 -22.31
C ALA A 311 -9.41 13.65 -22.66
N ASP A 312 -8.23 14.24 -22.42
CA ASP A 312 -7.72 15.58 -22.78
C ASP A 312 -8.72 16.72 -23.16
N PRO A 313 -8.97 17.69 -22.26
CA PRO A 313 -8.85 17.61 -20.81
C PRO A 313 -10.26 17.41 -20.24
N GLY A 314 -10.67 16.15 -20.06
CA GLY A 314 -11.99 15.84 -19.51
C GLY A 314 -12.27 16.62 -18.21
N THR A 315 -13.52 16.87 -17.89
CA THR A 315 -13.92 17.63 -16.71
C THR A 315 -13.98 16.77 -15.45
N LEU A 316 -14.13 17.40 -14.27
CA LEU A 316 -14.43 16.68 -13.02
C LEU A 316 -15.71 15.81 -13.13
N ALA A 317 -16.70 16.28 -13.89
CA ALA A 317 -17.91 15.50 -14.14
C ALA A 317 -17.62 14.25 -14.99
N ASP A 318 -16.68 14.34 -15.94
CA ASP A 318 -16.25 13.20 -16.77
C ASP A 318 -15.46 12.19 -15.92
N ALA A 319 -14.60 12.66 -15.01
CA ALA A 319 -13.93 11.82 -14.03
C ALA A 319 -14.91 11.05 -13.14
N LEU A 320 -15.97 11.72 -12.65
CA LEU A 320 -17.02 11.11 -11.83
C LEU A 320 -17.82 10.07 -12.61
N ALA A 321 -18.14 10.38 -13.86
CA ALA A 321 -18.85 9.48 -14.76
C ALA A 321 -18.01 8.22 -15.05
N PHE A 322 -16.72 8.39 -15.34
CA PHE A 322 -15.80 7.28 -15.59
C PHE A 322 -15.61 6.39 -14.36
N GLN A 323 -15.41 6.98 -13.18
CA GLN A 323 -15.31 6.22 -11.93
C GLN A 323 -16.59 5.42 -11.68
N SER A 324 -17.76 6.06 -11.82
CA SER A 324 -19.06 5.41 -11.64
C SER A 324 -19.27 4.27 -12.63
N ALA A 325 -18.86 4.45 -13.89
CA ALA A 325 -18.89 3.41 -14.91
C ALA A 325 -17.99 2.23 -14.53
N ALA A 326 -16.76 2.48 -14.09
CA ALA A 326 -15.83 1.42 -13.67
C ALA A 326 -16.38 0.61 -12.48
N ILE A 327 -16.95 1.28 -11.47
CA ILE A 327 -17.61 0.61 -10.34
C ILE A 327 -18.80 -0.24 -10.81
N GLN A 328 -19.65 0.31 -11.67
CA GLN A 328 -20.82 -0.40 -12.19
C GLN A 328 -20.42 -1.65 -12.98
N ILE A 329 -19.52 -1.52 -13.95
CA ILE A 329 -19.04 -2.65 -14.75
C ILE A 329 -18.31 -3.66 -13.86
N GLY A 330 -17.54 -3.19 -12.86
CA GLY A 330 -16.89 -4.06 -11.88
C GLY A 330 -17.86 -4.92 -11.08
N LYS A 331 -19.01 -4.36 -10.68
CA LYS A 331 -20.09 -5.13 -10.03
C LYS A 331 -20.69 -6.17 -10.98
N GLU A 332 -20.88 -5.83 -12.26
CA GLU A 332 -21.36 -6.79 -13.27
C GLU A 332 -20.39 -7.96 -13.52
N LEU A 333 -19.08 -7.73 -13.37
CA LEU A 333 -18.07 -8.81 -13.43
C LEU A 333 -18.25 -9.80 -12.27
N LEU A 334 -18.43 -9.31 -11.04
CA LEU A 334 -18.62 -10.17 -9.86
C LEU A 334 -19.89 -11.03 -9.89
N ILE A 335 -20.94 -10.59 -10.60
CA ILE A 335 -22.17 -11.39 -10.75
C ILE A 335 -21.86 -12.72 -11.46
N GLN A 336 -20.78 -12.79 -12.25
CA GLN A 336 -20.27 -14.05 -12.76
C GLN A 336 -19.39 -14.70 -11.67
N GLU A 337 -19.78 -15.90 -11.24
CA GLU A 337 -19.10 -16.65 -10.18
C GLU A 337 -17.57 -16.75 -10.46
N GLY A 338 -16.76 -16.17 -9.56
CA GLY A 338 -15.30 -16.29 -9.57
C GLY A 338 -14.48 -15.13 -10.17
N ASP A 339 -15.07 -14.04 -10.66
CA ASP A 339 -14.31 -12.94 -11.33
C ASP A 339 -13.88 -11.77 -10.41
N HIS A 340 -13.59 -12.04 -9.14
CA HIS A 340 -13.03 -11.02 -8.22
C HIS A 340 -11.75 -10.40 -8.75
N GLN A 341 -10.91 -11.23 -9.39
CA GLN A 341 -9.68 -10.78 -10.01
C GLN A 341 -9.95 -9.81 -11.18
N GLY A 342 -10.97 -10.04 -12.01
CA GLY A 342 -11.37 -9.11 -13.07
C GLY A 342 -11.82 -7.76 -12.54
N ARG A 343 -12.64 -7.73 -11.47
CA ARG A 343 -13.03 -6.47 -10.81
C ARG A 343 -11.82 -5.71 -10.27
N ILE A 344 -10.89 -6.38 -9.61
CA ILE A 344 -9.67 -5.75 -9.07
C ILE A 344 -8.85 -5.11 -10.20
N GLU A 345 -8.63 -5.83 -11.30
CA GLU A 345 -7.85 -5.29 -12.42
C GLU A 345 -8.56 -4.15 -13.16
N LEU A 346 -9.90 -4.19 -13.29
CA LEU A 346 -10.68 -3.08 -13.83
C LEU A 346 -10.57 -1.82 -12.95
N LEU A 347 -10.60 -1.97 -11.64
CA LEU A 347 -10.51 -0.82 -10.72
C LEU A 347 -9.09 -0.27 -10.63
N ARG A 348 -8.05 -1.12 -10.74
CA ARG A 348 -6.67 -0.67 -10.94
C ARG A 348 -6.49 0.12 -12.23
N TYR A 349 -7.07 -0.38 -13.32
CA TYR A 349 -7.12 0.34 -14.59
C TYR A 349 -7.75 1.72 -14.42
N ALA A 350 -8.93 1.80 -13.80
CA ALA A 350 -9.61 3.08 -13.56
C ALA A 350 -8.76 4.01 -12.66
N ALA A 351 -8.08 3.46 -11.66
CA ALA A 351 -7.21 4.22 -10.77
C ALA A 351 -6.06 4.91 -11.50
N VAL A 352 -5.39 4.22 -12.44
CA VAL A 352 -4.33 4.81 -13.25
C VAL A 352 -4.86 5.94 -14.13
N LYS A 353 -6.05 5.78 -14.72
CA LYS A 353 -6.68 6.83 -15.57
C LYS A 353 -7.08 8.06 -14.76
N LEU A 354 -7.67 7.86 -13.59
CA LEU A 354 -8.05 8.94 -12.68
C LEU A 354 -6.84 9.67 -12.10
N TRP A 355 -5.76 8.94 -11.77
CA TRP A 355 -4.48 9.55 -11.37
C TRP A 355 -3.93 10.44 -12.50
N ALA A 356 -3.91 9.94 -13.74
CA ALA A 356 -3.42 10.70 -14.88
C ALA A 356 -4.24 11.99 -15.13
N TRP A 357 -5.57 11.88 -15.02
CA TRP A 357 -6.48 13.02 -15.09
C TRP A 357 -6.20 14.04 -13.97
N GLN A 358 -6.09 13.59 -12.72
CA GLN A 358 -5.87 14.47 -11.57
C GLN A 358 -4.55 15.24 -11.70
N ARG A 359 -3.48 14.56 -12.11
CA ARG A 359 -2.18 15.19 -12.38
C ARG A 359 -2.29 16.33 -13.40
N ALA A 360 -3.06 16.14 -14.46
CA ALA A 360 -3.28 17.16 -15.50
C ALA A 360 -4.08 18.38 -15.00
N HIS A 361 -4.83 18.24 -13.90
CA HIS A 361 -5.71 19.26 -13.31
C HIS A 361 -5.13 19.91 -12.03
N GLY A 362 -3.80 19.96 -11.92
CA GLY A 362 -3.11 20.60 -10.79
C GLY A 362 -2.72 19.65 -9.66
N GLY A 363 -2.94 18.34 -9.84
CA GLY A 363 -2.49 17.31 -8.91
C GLY A 363 -3.22 17.35 -7.56
N TYR A 364 -2.53 16.94 -6.50
CA TYR A 364 -3.04 16.86 -5.13
C TYR A 364 -3.11 18.19 -4.38
N GLU A 365 -2.62 19.27 -5.01
CA GLU A 365 -2.60 20.63 -4.46
C GLU A 365 -3.41 21.62 -5.34
N GLY A 366 -4.10 21.11 -6.38
CA GLY A 366 -4.94 21.88 -7.31
C GLY A 366 -6.29 22.30 -6.73
N ALA A 367 -7.03 23.16 -7.45
CA ALA A 367 -8.38 23.56 -7.01
C ALA A 367 -9.38 22.39 -7.03
N ASP A 368 -9.10 21.40 -7.88
CA ASP A 368 -9.89 20.18 -8.07
C ASP A 368 -9.30 19.01 -7.24
N ASN A 369 -8.82 19.30 -6.02
CA ASN A 369 -8.12 18.42 -5.07
C ASN A 369 -8.84 17.09 -4.71
N GLY A 370 -9.06 16.25 -5.71
CA GLY A 370 -9.95 15.12 -5.62
C GLY A 370 -11.39 15.47 -6.02
N PHE A 371 -12.22 14.44 -5.95
CA PHE A 371 -13.64 14.51 -6.25
C PHE A 371 -14.35 15.54 -5.35
N PRO A 372 -15.64 15.92 -5.60
CA PRO A 372 -16.35 16.90 -4.79
C PRO A 372 -16.37 16.64 -3.26
N ASP A 373 -15.99 15.43 -2.84
CA ASP A 373 -15.80 14.99 -1.46
C ASP A 373 -14.38 15.24 -0.89
N GLY A 374 -13.46 15.80 -1.67
CA GLY A 374 -12.14 16.25 -1.25
C GLY A 374 -11.07 15.16 -1.20
N GLY A 375 -11.29 13.99 -1.83
CA GLY A 375 -10.29 12.92 -1.90
C GLY A 375 -10.10 12.31 -3.28
N PRO A 376 -8.95 11.68 -3.56
CA PRO A 376 -8.78 10.82 -4.72
C PRO A 376 -9.62 9.56 -4.47
N ALA A 377 -10.70 9.37 -5.21
CA ALA A 377 -11.63 8.26 -4.95
C ALA A 377 -11.17 6.92 -5.55
N PHE A 378 -9.92 6.85 -6.02
CA PHE A 378 -9.39 5.67 -6.71
C PHE A 378 -8.71 4.62 -5.82
N PRO A 379 -8.05 4.92 -4.68
CA PRO A 379 -7.54 3.88 -3.79
C PRO A 379 -8.64 3.12 -3.04
N TYR A 380 -9.71 3.82 -2.65
CA TYR A 380 -10.80 3.23 -1.85
C TYR A 380 -11.49 2.04 -2.53
N GLU A 381 -11.93 2.20 -3.78
CA GLU A 381 -12.71 1.17 -4.48
C GLU A 381 -11.87 -0.06 -4.82
N VAL A 382 -10.56 0.12 -5.06
CA VAL A 382 -9.62 -0.98 -5.21
C VAL A 382 -9.49 -1.75 -3.89
N GLY A 383 -9.31 -1.04 -2.78
CA GLY A 383 -9.30 -1.63 -1.44
C GLY A 383 -10.59 -2.39 -1.12
N PHE A 384 -11.75 -1.84 -1.50
CA PHE A 384 -13.04 -2.49 -1.31
C PHE A 384 -13.22 -3.75 -2.16
N ALA A 385 -12.73 -3.77 -3.40
CA ALA A 385 -12.74 -4.97 -4.22
C ALA A 385 -11.84 -6.08 -3.64
N PHE A 386 -10.71 -5.72 -3.03
CA PHE A 386 -9.91 -6.66 -2.25
C PHE A 386 -10.64 -7.13 -1.00
N PHE A 387 -11.31 -6.25 -0.27
CA PHE A 387 -12.09 -6.63 0.90
C PHE A 387 -13.16 -7.67 0.58
N GLU A 388 -13.98 -7.45 -0.46
CA GLU A 388 -14.96 -8.43 -0.92
C GLU A 388 -14.31 -9.75 -1.36
N ALA A 389 -13.17 -9.68 -2.05
CA ALA A 389 -12.42 -10.87 -2.44
C ALA A 389 -11.87 -11.64 -1.22
N GLY A 390 -11.52 -10.94 -0.15
CA GLY A 390 -11.11 -11.53 1.12
C GLY A 390 -12.26 -12.22 1.83
N LEU A 391 -13.43 -11.58 1.90
CA LEU A 391 -14.64 -12.20 2.46
C LEU A 391 -15.06 -13.47 1.70
N ALA A 392 -14.75 -13.55 0.41
CA ALA A 392 -15.00 -14.71 -0.44
C ALA A 392 -13.83 -15.71 -0.51
N GLU A 393 -12.71 -15.44 0.18
CA GLU A 393 -11.45 -16.20 0.06
C GLU A 393 -10.96 -16.38 -1.39
N ALA A 394 -11.32 -15.45 -2.27
CA ALA A 394 -11.15 -15.57 -3.71
C ALA A 394 -9.74 -15.17 -4.20
N VAL A 395 -9.04 -14.34 -3.42
CA VAL A 395 -7.70 -13.84 -3.75
C VAL A 395 -6.78 -13.99 -2.54
N PRO A 396 -5.54 -14.50 -2.72
CA PRO A 396 -4.59 -14.62 -1.62
C PRO A 396 -4.27 -13.27 -0.97
N HIS A 397 -4.24 -13.25 0.37
CA HIS A 397 -3.91 -12.07 1.19
C HIS A 397 -4.71 -10.81 0.80
N ALA A 398 -5.98 -11.00 0.41
CA ALA A 398 -6.82 -9.90 -0.03
C ALA A 398 -7.04 -8.86 1.09
N MET A 399 -7.17 -9.26 2.36
CA MET A 399 -7.30 -8.29 3.47
C MET A 399 -6.05 -7.44 3.67
N ALA A 400 -4.85 -8.03 3.63
CA ALA A 400 -3.61 -7.25 3.70
C ALA A 400 -3.48 -6.25 2.54
N GLN A 401 -3.90 -6.65 1.33
CA GLN A 401 -3.96 -5.74 0.19
C GLN A 401 -5.00 -4.64 0.42
N ALA A 402 -6.23 -4.98 0.81
CA ALA A 402 -7.28 -4.01 1.13
C ALA A 402 -6.79 -2.95 2.14
N LEU A 403 -6.11 -3.40 3.20
CA LEU A 403 -5.52 -2.52 4.20
C LEU A 403 -4.52 -1.53 3.58
N SER A 404 -3.58 -2.02 2.77
CA SER A 404 -2.54 -1.18 2.15
C SER A 404 -3.14 -0.09 1.26
N TRP A 405 -4.23 -0.39 0.53
CA TRP A 405 -4.95 0.57 -0.30
C TRP A 405 -5.70 1.61 0.52
N TRP A 406 -6.29 1.22 1.65
CA TRP A 406 -6.94 2.15 2.57
C TRP A 406 -5.95 3.00 3.37
N VAL A 407 -4.76 2.49 3.69
CA VAL A 407 -3.67 3.32 4.26
C VAL A 407 -3.22 4.38 3.25
N ALA A 408 -3.08 4.03 1.97
CA ALA A 408 -2.82 5.02 0.92
C ALA A 408 -3.94 6.09 0.87
N GLN A 409 -5.21 5.68 0.96
CA GLN A 409 -6.34 6.63 1.03
C GLN A 409 -6.25 7.60 2.21
N ILE A 410 -5.89 7.08 3.40
CA ILE A 410 -5.74 7.87 4.62
C ILE A 410 -4.58 8.88 4.50
N ALA A 411 -3.51 8.52 3.78
CA ALA A 411 -2.32 9.34 3.60
C ALA A 411 -2.50 10.51 2.61
N VAL A 412 -3.29 10.33 1.55
CA VAL A 412 -3.40 11.30 0.43
C VAL A 412 -4.46 12.37 0.60
N ASN A 413 -5.17 12.38 1.73
CA ASN A 413 -6.19 13.36 2.02
C ASN A 413 -5.63 14.45 2.97
N PRO A 414 -5.03 15.55 2.45
CA PRO A 414 -4.37 16.56 3.28
C PRO A 414 -5.37 17.35 4.14
N GLY A 415 -5.00 17.56 5.40
CA GLY A 415 -5.80 18.32 6.37
C GLY A 415 -7.07 17.61 6.85
N ARG A 416 -7.49 16.51 6.19
CA ARG A 416 -8.66 15.72 6.53
C ARG A 416 -8.60 14.32 5.92
N GLY A 417 -8.11 13.31 6.64
CA GLY A 417 -8.48 11.89 6.40
C GLY A 417 -10.01 11.64 6.35
N PHE A 418 -10.81 12.69 6.58
CA PHE A 418 -12.25 12.79 6.64
C PHE A 418 -12.92 12.80 5.27
N SER A 419 -13.87 11.90 5.13
CA SER A 419 -15.03 12.15 4.29
C SER A 419 -15.76 13.41 4.77
N ASN A 420 -16.25 14.21 3.82
CA ASN A 420 -17.21 15.30 4.07
C ASN A 420 -18.58 14.81 4.59
N GLY A 421 -18.73 13.50 4.84
CA GLY A 421 -19.96 12.83 5.23
C GLY A 421 -20.65 12.10 4.08
N GLU A 422 -20.20 12.27 2.82
CA GLU A 422 -20.88 11.69 1.65
C GLU A 422 -20.36 10.28 1.31
N ARG A 423 -19.09 9.96 1.58
CA ARG A 423 -18.51 8.59 1.51
C ARG A 423 -17.35 8.36 2.49
N PRO A 424 -17.60 8.22 3.81
CA PRO A 424 -16.56 7.83 4.75
C PRO A 424 -16.01 6.44 4.43
N LEU A 425 -14.71 6.24 4.67
CA LEU A 425 -14.22 4.90 4.95
C LEU A 425 -15.14 4.31 6.01
N ASN A 426 -15.73 3.15 5.73
CA ASN A 426 -16.44 2.43 6.78
C ASN A 426 -15.40 1.92 7.77
N TRP A 427 -15.18 2.67 8.84
CA TRP A 427 -14.10 2.39 9.79
C TRP A 427 -14.26 1.05 10.51
N ARG A 428 -15.49 0.52 10.56
CA ARG A 428 -15.71 -0.86 10.98
C ARG A 428 -15.05 -1.84 10.00
N ASP A 429 -15.21 -1.64 8.70
CA ASP A 429 -14.59 -2.50 7.69
C ASP A 429 -13.07 -2.33 7.71
N VAL A 430 -12.56 -1.10 7.89
CA VAL A 430 -11.12 -0.83 8.06
C VAL A 430 -10.56 -1.62 9.24
N LEU A 431 -11.22 -1.57 10.40
CA LEU A 431 -10.82 -2.31 11.58
C LEU A 431 -10.92 -3.83 11.38
N LEU A 432 -11.98 -4.34 10.74
CA LEU A 432 -12.10 -5.76 10.43
C LEU A 432 -10.96 -6.24 9.51
N VAL A 433 -10.63 -5.44 8.50
CA VAL A 433 -9.54 -5.73 7.58
C VAL A 433 -8.18 -5.66 8.29
N ALA A 434 -7.96 -4.68 9.16
CA ALA A 434 -6.74 -4.58 9.95
C ALA A 434 -6.58 -5.78 10.91
N GLU A 435 -7.65 -6.19 11.58
CA GLU A 435 -7.68 -7.36 12.45
C GLU A 435 -7.36 -8.63 11.66
N ASP A 436 -8.03 -8.88 10.53
CA ASP A 436 -7.78 -10.07 9.69
C ASP A 436 -6.38 -10.07 9.06
N ALA A 437 -5.86 -8.89 8.70
CA ALA A 437 -4.48 -8.71 8.27
C ALA A 437 -3.45 -8.88 9.39
N GLY A 438 -3.89 -9.20 10.62
CA GLY A 438 -3.02 -9.48 11.77
C GLY A 438 -2.27 -8.27 12.28
N GLN A 439 -2.86 -7.07 12.16
CA GLN A 439 -2.24 -5.86 12.68
C GLN A 439 -2.16 -5.86 14.21
N GLY A 440 -1.10 -5.26 14.75
CA GLY A 440 -0.84 -5.22 16.17
C GLY A 440 -1.67 -4.18 16.94
N PRO A 441 -1.52 -4.16 18.28
CA PRO A 441 -2.32 -3.31 19.17
C PRO A 441 -2.30 -1.83 18.80
N SER A 442 -1.16 -1.28 18.42
CA SER A 442 -0.97 0.15 18.15
C SER A 442 -1.69 0.56 16.88
N THR A 443 -1.58 -0.23 15.82
CA THR A 443 -2.27 -0.03 14.53
C THR A 443 -3.79 -0.17 14.71
N MET A 444 -4.24 -1.18 15.43
CA MET A 444 -5.66 -1.37 15.75
C MET A 444 -6.22 -0.20 16.56
N THR A 445 -5.47 0.26 17.57
CA THR A 445 -5.86 1.40 18.40
C THR A 445 -5.88 2.70 17.61
N PHE A 446 -4.92 2.90 16.72
CA PHE A 446 -4.86 4.05 15.80
C PHE A 446 -6.12 4.13 14.94
N PHE A 447 -6.47 3.05 14.22
CA PHE A 447 -7.67 3.05 13.38
C PHE A 447 -8.95 3.21 14.20
N HIS A 448 -9.01 2.63 15.39
CA HIS A 448 -10.18 2.76 16.25
C HIS A 448 -10.36 4.20 16.74
N LEU A 449 -9.28 4.89 17.13
CA LEU A 449 -9.28 6.30 17.52
C LEU A 449 -9.62 7.21 16.34
N LEU A 450 -8.97 7.00 15.20
CA LEU A 450 -9.17 7.80 14.00
C LEU A 450 -10.62 7.67 13.54
N GLY A 451 -11.12 6.44 13.39
CA GLY A 451 -12.50 6.16 13.01
C GLY A 451 -13.54 6.70 14.00
N SER A 452 -13.27 6.62 15.31
CA SER A 452 -14.15 7.23 16.32
C SER A 452 -14.26 8.75 16.14
N TRP A 453 -13.13 9.41 15.92
CA TRP A 453 -13.08 10.86 15.76
C TRP A 453 -13.70 11.33 14.44
N GLU A 454 -13.48 10.57 13.37
CA GLU A 454 -14.10 10.69 12.05
C GLU A 454 -15.63 10.62 12.11
N GLU A 455 -16.16 9.50 12.62
CA GLU A 455 -17.60 9.23 12.69
C GLU A 455 -18.33 10.21 13.63
N SER A 456 -17.62 10.87 14.54
CA SER A 456 -18.21 11.85 15.46
C SER A 456 -18.37 13.26 14.90
N ARG A 457 -18.05 13.51 13.63
CA ARG A 457 -18.11 14.83 12.99
C ARG A 457 -19.00 14.84 11.75
N GLY A 458 -19.43 16.04 11.35
CA GLY A 458 -20.27 16.25 10.17
C GLY A 458 -21.66 15.62 10.33
N ALA A 459 -22.29 15.25 9.21
CA ALA A 459 -23.60 14.58 9.21
C ALA A 459 -23.59 13.20 9.89
N LEU A 460 -22.41 12.58 10.05
CA LEU A 460 -22.24 11.31 10.78
C LEU A 460 -22.33 11.50 12.30
N ALA A 461 -22.07 12.71 12.81
CA ALA A 461 -22.18 13.00 14.24
C ALA A 461 -23.61 12.82 14.76
N ASP A 462 -24.61 13.06 13.91
CA ASP A 462 -26.03 12.86 14.21
C ASP A 462 -26.37 11.36 14.37
N ASP A 463 -25.47 10.46 13.93
CA ASP A 463 -25.64 9.01 14.06
C ASP A 463 -25.22 8.48 15.45
N PHE A 464 -24.76 9.33 16.37
CA PHE A 464 -24.48 8.89 17.73
C PHE A 464 -25.77 8.37 18.39
N GLY A 465 -25.70 7.19 19.02
CA GLY A 465 -26.88 6.49 19.52
C GLY A 465 -27.68 5.74 18.47
N THR A 466 -27.32 5.78 17.19
CA THR A 466 -27.92 4.93 16.15
C THR A 466 -27.17 3.61 15.98
N ALA A 467 -27.68 2.71 15.12
CA ALA A 467 -26.98 1.50 14.71
C ALA A 467 -25.70 1.76 13.90
N GLN A 468 -25.54 2.97 13.35
CA GLN A 468 -24.41 3.35 12.51
C GLN A 468 -23.35 4.18 13.25
N GLY A 469 -23.62 4.57 14.50
CA GLY A 469 -22.68 5.34 15.30
C GLY A 469 -21.44 4.55 15.75
N PRO A 470 -20.51 5.19 16.49
CA PRO A 470 -19.21 4.63 16.85
C PRO A 470 -19.24 3.30 17.62
N VAL A 471 -20.40 2.91 18.18
CA VAL A 471 -20.60 1.59 18.83
C VAL A 471 -20.24 0.43 17.91
N ARG A 472 -20.43 0.60 16.59
CA ARG A 472 -20.12 -0.42 15.59
C ARG A 472 -18.62 -0.73 15.52
N LEU A 473 -17.76 0.20 15.93
CA LEU A 473 -16.30 0.01 16.00
C LEU A 473 -15.93 -0.89 17.18
N LEU A 474 -16.64 -0.80 18.31
CA LEU A 474 -16.48 -1.71 19.45
C LEU A 474 -16.95 -3.13 19.14
N ALA A 475 -17.81 -3.31 18.12
CA ALA A 475 -18.24 -4.63 17.68
C ALA A 475 -17.15 -5.40 16.90
N VAL A 476 -16.01 -4.75 16.58
CA VAL A 476 -14.83 -5.46 16.12
C VAL A 476 -14.15 -6.10 17.34
N PRO A 477 -13.76 -7.39 17.29
CA PRO A 477 -13.22 -8.09 18.46
C PRO A 477 -11.95 -7.48 19.07
N LEU A 478 -11.11 -6.86 18.23
CA LEU A 478 -9.82 -6.28 18.62
C LEU A 478 -8.93 -7.28 19.38
N LEU A 479 -8.79 -8.52 18.87
CA LEU A 479 -8.09 -9.62 19.56
C LEU A 479 -6.60 -9.35 19.71
N HIS A 480 -6.04 -8.54 18.80
CA HIS A 480 -4.64 -8.11 18.87
C HIS A 480 -4.42 -6.92 19.82
N VAL A 481 -5.46 -6.40 20.46
CA VAL A 481 -5.38 -5.32 21.44
C VAL A 481 -5.41 -5.88 22.86
N ASP A 482 -4.47 -5.45 23.71
CA ASP A 482 -4.41 -5.91 25.09
C ASP A 482 -5.66 -5.53 25.90
N VAL A 483 -5.92 -6.28 26.98
CA VAL A 483 -7.11 -6.13 27.81
C VAL A 483 -7.22 -4.74 28.43
N ALA A 484 -6.11 -4.13 28.84
CA ALA A 484 -6.12 -2.79 29.45
C ALA A 484 -6.46 -1.71 28.41
N THR A 485 -5.92 -1.83 27.20
CA THR A 485 -6.29 -0.94 26.09
C THR A 485 -7.76 -1.10 25.70
N ARG A 486 -8.28 -2.32 25.58
CA ARG A 486 -9.71 -2.54 25.32
C ARG A 486 -10.58 -1.92 26.42
N GLU A 487 -10.23 -2.08 27.69
CA GLU A 487 -10.92 -1.41 28.79
C GLU A 487 -10.91 0.12 28.62
N ALA A 488 -9.76 0.72 28.28
CA ALA A 488 -9.64 2.16 28.05
C ALA A 488 -10.56 2.65 26.90
N LEU A 489 -10.67 1.88 25.81
CA LEU A 489 -11.55 2.18 24.69
C LEU A 489 -13.04 2.13 25.09
N PHE A 490 -13.47 1.10 25.83
CA PHE A 490 -14.84 1.00 26.36
C PHE A 490 -15.14 2.13 27.34
N ARG A 491 -14.22 2.46 28.25
CA ARG A 491 -14.35 3.55 29.21
C ARG A 491 -14.53 4.90 28.51
N ARG A 492 -13.76 5.15 27.45
CA ARG A 492 -13.91 6.34 26.60
C ARG A 492 -15.31 6.40 25.99
N PHE A 493 -15.76 5.29 25.40
CA PHE A 493 -17.05 5.21 24.73
C PHE A 493 -18.22 5.49 25.69
N PHE A 494 -18.27 4.81 26.84
CA PHE A 494 -19.34 5.00 27.83
C PHE A 494 -19.46 6.42 28.35
N ARG A 495 -18.33 7.13 28.53
CA ARG A 495 -18.38 8.54 28.93
C ARG A 495 -18.94 9.43 27.84
N ARG A 496 -18.55 9.20 26.58
CA ARG A 496 -19.10 9.95 25.45
C ARG A 496 -20.61 9.74 25.32
N GLU A 497 -21.06 8.52 25.55
CA GLU A 497 -22.47 8.17 25.55
C GLU A 497 -23.25 8.78 26.71
N ALA A 498 -22.66 8.80 27.91
CA ALA A 498 -23.22 9.52 29.04
C ALA A 498 -23.37 11.02 28.74
N THR A 499 -22.40 11.65 28.07
CA THR A 499 -22.51 13.05 27.61
C THR A 499 -23.65 13.21 26.60
N PHE A 500 -23.72 12.36 25.58
CA PHE A 500 -24.78 12.40 24.56
C PHE A 500 -26.19 12.29 25.16
N LEU A 501 -26.40 11.35 26.09
CA LEU A 501 -27.66 11.18 26.79
C LEU A 501 -27.98 12.39 27.69
N ALA A 502 -26.98 12.96 28.38
CA ALA A 502 -27.16 14.15 29.20
C ALA A 502 -27.54 15.39 28.36
N GLU A 503 -27.13 15.44 27.09
CA GLU A 503 -27.49 16.48 26.12
C GLU A 503 -28.88 16.24 25.48
N GLY A 504 -29.59 15.19 25.88
CA GLY A 504 -30.93 14.87 25.40
C GLY A 504 -30.97 13.89 24.22
N GLY A 505 -29.83 13.26 23.90
CA GLY A 505 -29.76 12.17 22.95
C GLY A 505 -30.56 10.94 23.40
N THR A 506 -30.83 10.03 22.46
CA THR A 506 -31.52 8.76 22.73
C THR A 506 -30.86 7.64 21.95
N LEU A 507 -30.84 6.43 22.51
CA LEU A 507 -30.23 5.27 21.87
C LEU A 507 -31.29 4.44 21.14
N ALA A 508 -30.95 3.99 19.93
CA ALA A 508 -31.80 3.12 19.14
C ALA A 508 -31.73 1.67 19.66
N PRO A 509 -32.78 0.84 19.51
CA PRO A 509 -32.75 -0.57 19.91
C PRO A 509 -31.58 -1.38 19.31
N ASN A 510 -31.22 -1.07 18.07
CA ASN A 510 -30.08 -1.71 17.40
C ASN A 510 -28.73 -1.31 18.00
N HIS A 511 -28.64 -0.11 18.60
CA HIS A 511 -27.44 0.34 19.30
C HIS A 511 -27.18 -0.56 20.51
N HIS A 512 -28.19 -0.78 21.35
CA HIS A 512 -28.13 -1.71 22.49
C HIS A 512 -27.71 -3.12 22.05
N THR A 513 -28.26 -3.60 20.93
CA THR A 513 -27.89 -4.92 20.39
C THR A 513 -26.41 -4.98 20.00
N LEU A 514 -25.89 -3.97 19.29
CA LEU A 514 -24.49 -3.92 18.89
C LEU A 514 -23.56 -3.81 20.11
N LEU A 515 -23.92 -2.97 21.09
CA LEU A 515 -23.14 -2.82 22.31
C LEU A 515 -23.13 -4.11 23.14
N ALA A 516 -24.29 -4.75 23.33
CA ALA A 516 -24.37 -6.01 24.05
C ALA A 516 -23.52 -7.10 23.40
N ASN A 517 -23.52 -7.17 22.06
CA ASN A 517 -22.68 -8.10 21.32
C ASN A 517 -21.18 -7.78 21.49
N ALA A 518 -20.81 -6.50 21.35
CA ALA A 518 -19.44 -6.03 21.56
C ALA A 518 -18.97 -6.39 22.97
N TRP A 519 -19.76 -6.06 23.99
CA TRP A 519 -19.49 -6.38 25.39
C TRP A 519 -19.31 -7.88 25.61
N GLN A 520 -20.26 -8.71 25.14
CA GLN A 520 -20.20 -10.17 25.31
C GLN A 520 -18.94 -10.77 24.68
N SER A 521 -18.44 -10.21 23.58
CA SER A 521 -17.26 -10.74 22.90
C SER A 521 -15.96 -10.57 23.69
N VAL A 522 -15.88 -9.60 24.62
CA VAL A 522 -14.63 -9.28 25.34
C VAL A 522 -14.74 -9.33 26.86
N CYS A 523 -15.95 -9.28 27.43
CA CYS A 523 -16.13 -9.11 28.88
C CYS A 523 -15.54 -10.26 29.71
N GLY A 524 -15.42 -11.46 29.12
CA GLY A 524 -14.81 -12.63 29.76
C GLY A 524 -13.32 -12.46 30.03
N GLU A 525 -12.66 -11.54 29.30
CA GLU A 525 -11.23 -11.24 29.45
C GLU A 525 -10.96 -10.17 30.50
N PHE A 526 -11.96 -9.33 30.82
CA PHE A 526 -11.86 -8.36 31.90
C PHE A 526 -11.88 -9.05 33.26
N SER A 527 -11.10 -8.55 34.22
CA SER A 527 -11.27 -8.93 35.63
C SER A 527 -12.61 -8.43 36.18
N ALA A 528 -13.07 -9.01 37.29
CA ALA A 528 -14.29 -8.54 37.96
C ALA A 528 -14.23 -7.05 38.32
N ALA A 529 -13.04 -6.55 38.73
CA ALA A 529 -12.83 -5.14 39.04
C ALA A 529 -12.94 -4.25 37.80
N GLN A 530 -12.37 -4.67 36.66
CA GLN A 530 -12.48 -3.93 35.40
C GLN A 530 -13.92 -3.90 34.90
N ARG A 531 -14.64 -5.03 34.95
CA ARG A 531 -16.07 -5.07 34.60
C ARG A 531 -16.90 -4.13 35.46
N GLN A 532 -16.66 -4.13 36.77
CA GLN A 532 -17.35 -3.21 37.67
C GLN A 532 -17.01 -1.75 37.34
N GLY A 533 -15.72 -1.42 37.17
CA GLY A 533 -15.29 -0.07 36.86
C GLY A 533 -15.76 0.45 35.50
N LEU A 534 -16.07 -0.43 34.54
CA LEU A 534 -16.72 -0.07 33.28
C LEU A 534 -18.23 0.18 33.45
N ARG A 535 -18.92 -0.64 34.25
CA ARG A 535 -20.34 -0.42 34.61
C ARG A 535 -20.53 0.87 35.40
N ASP A 536 -19.60 1.21 36.29
CA ASP A 536 -19.67 2.42 37.12
C ASP A 536 -19.60 3.72 36.29
N VAL A 537 -19.01 3.68 35.09
CA VAL A 537 -18.94 4.84 34.17
C VAL A 537 -19.98 4.79 33.06
N ALA A 538 -20.65 3.66 32.87
CA ALA A 538 -21.70 3.51 31.88
C ALA A 538 -22.98 4.24 32.34
N PRO A 539 -23.70 4.94 31.43
CA PRO A 539 -24.99 5.49 31.77
C PRO A 539 -25.98 4.36 32.12
N ALA A 540 -26.89 4.63 33.06
CA ALA A 540 -27.81 3.62 33.61
C ALA A 540 -28.66 2.91 32.54
N GLU A 541 -28.92 3.57 31.40
CA GLU A 541 -29.64 3.00 30.26
C GLU A 541 -28.95 1.76 29.66
N LEU A 542 -27.62 1.63 29.82
CA LEU A 542 -26.82 0.51 29.28
C LEU A 542 -26.64 -0.64 30.26
N GLU A 543 -27.08 -0.50 31.52
CA GLU A 543 -26.93 -1.56 32.53
C GLU A 543 -27.43 -2.94 32.03
N PRO A 544 -28.59 -3.04 31.33
CA PRO A 544 -29.05 -4.31 30.78
C PRO A 544 -28.06 -4.92 29.77
N ASP A 545 -27.43 -4.12 28.93
CA ASP A 545 -26.52 -4.58 27.87
C ASP A 545 -25.21 -5.15 28.45
N LEU A 546 -24.80 -4.61 29.60
CA LEU A 546 -23.55 -4.99 30.28
C LEU A 546 -23.74 -6.10 31.32
N THR A 547 -24.96 -6.58 31.52
CA THR A 547 -25.29 -7.58 32.55
C THR A 547 -24.85 -8.98 32.13
N ALA A 548 -25.04 -9.33 30.86
CA ALA A 548 -24.65 -10.63 30.32
C ALA A 548 -23.14 -10.67 30.07
N CYS A 549 -22.43 -11.46 30.87
CA CYS A 549 -21.08 -11.85 30.54
C CYS A 549 -20.98 -13.37 30.63
N GLN A 550 -20.83 -14.02 29.48
CA GLN A 550 -20.47 -15.43 29.48
C GLN A 550 -19.00 -15.50 29.87
N GLU A 551 -18.71 -16.02 31.05
CA GLU A 551 -17.34 -16.39 31.39
C GLU A 551 -16.94 -17.45 30.35
N ASN A 552 -15.95 -17.15 29.50
CA ASN A 552 -15.35 -18.16 28.64
C ASN A 552 -14.89 -19.29 29.56
N SER A 553 -15.60 -20.42 29.54
CA SER A 553 -15.15 -21.62 30.24
C SER A 553 -13.82 -22.01 29.59
N PRO A 554 -12.77 -22.26 30.40
CA PRO A 554 -11.42 -22.50 29.89
C PRO A 554 -11.31 -23.68 28.94
#